data_AF-A0A354BHY9-F1
#
_entry.id   AF-A0A354BHY9-F1
#
_cell.length_a   1.000
_cell.length_b   1.000
_cell.length_c   1.000
_cell.angle_alpha   90.00
_cell.angle_beta   90.00
_cell.angle_gamma   90.00
#
_symmetry.space_group_name_H-M   'P 1'
#
loop_
_entity.id
_entity.type
_entity.pdbx_description
1 polymer ?
#
loop_
_entity_poly.entity_id
_entity_poly.type
_entity_poly.pdbx_seq_one_letter_code
_entity_poly.pdbx_strand_id
1 'polypeptide(L)'
;ATGDQAISFNFGTSVTTDGGTGMNLTTQFGAASGLVQQSQNGFGAGALQTFSVETNGMINGRFSNGQVRPLAQLALARFPDPLGLVRTG
;
A
#
# COMPACT_ATOMS: atom_id res chain seq x y z
N ALA A 1 -11.61 32.94 18.53
CA ALA A 1 -11.98 32.86 17.11
C ALA A 1 -11.07 31.83 16.45
N THR A 2 -11.62 30.72 15.97
CA THR A 2 -10.86 29.73 15.19
C THR A 2 -10.59 30.35 13.83
N GLY A 3 -9.32 30.58 13.49
CA GLY A 3 -8.92 31.27 12.27
C GLY A 3 -9.42 30.57 11.02
N ASP A 4 -9.71 31.37 9.99
CA ASP A 4 -10.24 30.94 8.70
C ASP A 4 -9.47 29.72 8.17
N GLN A 5 -10.15 28.58 8.13
CA GLN A 5 -9.58 27.38 7.55
C GLN A 5 -9.76 27.47 6.04
N ALA A 6 -8.70 27.85 5.33
CA ALA A 6 -8.72 27.91 3.87
C ALA A 6 -8.97 26.49 3.31
N ILE A 7 -10.16 26.25 2.77
CA ILE A 7 -10.48 25.02 2.07
C ILE A 7 -9.95 25.14 0.65
N SER A 8 -8.86 24.42 0.35
CA SER A 8 -8.35 24.32 -1.02
C SER A 8 -9.14 23.25 -1.77
N PHE A 9 -9.89 23.66 -2.78
CA PHE A 9 -10.56 22.75 -3.70
C PHE A 9 -9.66 22.51 -4.91
N ASN A 10 -9.33 21.24 -5.19
CA ASN A 10 -8.57 20.83 -6.36
C ASN A 10 -9.45 19.94 -7.26
N PHE A 11 -9.74 20.42 -8.46
CA PHE A 11 -10.58 19.73 -9.46
C PHE A 11 -9.77 19.15 -10.64
N GLY A 12 -8.44 19.17 -10.55
CA GLY A 12 -7.52 18.63 -11.55
C GLY A 12 -6.70 19.73 -12.22
N THR A 13 -5.84 19.33 -13.16
CA THR A 13 -5.02 20.28 -13.94
C THR A 13 -5.84 20.91 -15.07
N SER A 14 -5.81 22.23 -15.15
CA SER A 14 -6.55 22.98 -16.17
C SER A 14 -5.99 22.75 -17.56
N VAL A 15 -6.87 22.52 -18.55
CA VAL A 15 -6.48 22.41 -19.97
C VAL A 15 -6.00 23.74 -20.52
N THR A 16 -6.52 24.86 -19.99
CA THR A 16 -6.30 26.19 -20.56
C THR A 16 -5.16 26.96 -19.92
N THR A 17 -4.88 26.72 -18.64
CA THR A 17 -3.85 27.46 -17.89
C THR A 17 -2.62 26.61 -17.55
N ASP A 18 -2.81 25.30 -17.38
CA ASP A 18 -1.77 24.42 -16.81
C ASP A 18 -1.34 23.29 -17.77
N GLY A 19 -1.86 23.28 -19.00
CA GLY A 19 -1.57 22.24 -20.01
C GLY A 19 -2.10 20.85 -19.65
N GLY A 20 -3.08 20.76 -18.75
CA GLY A 20 -3.71 19.51 -18.33
C GLY A 20 -4.59 18.86 -19.40
N THR A 21 -4.96 17.60 -19.20
CA THR A 21 -5.84 16.85 -20.10
C THR A 21 -7.33 16.98 -19.76
N GLY A 22 -7.66 17.59 -18.61
CA GLY A 22 -9.03 17.67 -18.11
C GLY A 22 -9.61 16.34 -17.58
N MET A 23 -8.78 15.31 -17.44
CA MET A 23 -9.21 13.95 -17.04
C MET A 23 -8.65 13.48 -15.69
N ASN A 24 -7.89 14.31 -14.98
CA ASN A 24 -7.10 13.86 -13.83
C ASN A 24 -7.90 13.64 -12.54
N LEU A 25 -9.07 14.25 -12.40
CA LEU A 25 -9.96 14.12 -11.24
C LEU A 25 -11.42 14.04 -11.73
N THR A 26 -12.33 14.83 -11.15
CA THR A 26 -13.74 14.84 -11.53
C THR A 26 -13.94 15.43 -12.92
N THR A 27 -14.68 14.72 -13.78
CA THR A 27 -15.05 15.20 -15.11
C THR A 27 -16.53 15.58 -15.14
N GLN A 28 -16.88 16.54 -16.00
CA GLN A 28 -18.27 16.94 -16.24
C GLN A 28 -18.57 16.80 -17.74
N PHE A 29 -19.14 15.65 -18.11
CA PHE A 29 -19.63 15.40 -19.48
C PHE A 29 -21.15 15.55 -19.54
N GLY A 30 -21.69 15.79 -20.74
CA GLY A 30 -23.13 15.80 -21.00
C GLY A 30 -23.77 14.41 -21.02
N ALA A 31 -23.42 13.56 -20.04
CA ALA A 31 -23.91 12.20 -19.89
C ALA A 31 -24.34 11.95 -18.43
N ALA A 32 -25.00 10.82 -18.16
CA ALA A 32 -25.40 10.45 -16.80
C ALA A 32 -24.18 10.38 -15.86
N SER A 33 -24.31 10.96 -14.66
CA SER A 33 -23.23 10.94 -13.66
C SER A 33 -22.97 9.52 -13.16
N GLY A 34 -21.69 9.17 -13.00
CA GLY A 34 -21.25 7.86 -12.51
C GLY A 34 -19.95 7.94 -11.71
N LEU A 35 -19.78 7.03 -10.75
CA LEU A 35 -18.54 6.86 -10.00
C LEU A 35 -17.53 6.11 -10.86
N VAL A 36 -16.53 6.83 -11.40
CA VAL A 36 -15.52 6.24 -12.29
C VAL A 36 -14.29 5.74 -11.51
N GLN A 37 -13.97 6.34 -10.36
CA GLN A 37 -12.84 5.95 -9.54
C GLN A 37 -13.11 6.19 -8.05
N GLN A 38 -13.03 5.13 -7.25
CA GLN A 38 -13.05 5.19 -5.80
C GLN A 38 -11.80 4.48 -5.29
N SER A 39 -10.83 5.25 -4.77
CA SER A 39 -9.65 4.73 -4.09
C SER A 39 -9.77 5.07 -2.61
N GLN A 40 -9.67 4.05 -1.75
CA GLN A 40 -9.65 4.20 -0.31
C GLN A 40 -8.49 3.35 0.22
N ASN A 41 -7.58 3.96 0.96
CA ASN A 41 -6.44 3.27 1.59
C ASN A 41 -6.76 2.81 3.02
N GLY A 42 -7.95 3.12 3.55
CA GLY A 42 -8.43 2.65 4.84
C GLY A 42 -8.79 1.17 4.84
N PHE A 43 -8.26 0.43 5.80
CA PHE A 43 -8.67 -0.94 6.14
C PHE A 43 -9.04 -1.00 7.63
N GLY A 44 -10.11 -1.73 7.96
CA GLY A 44 -10.46 -1.98 9.36
C GLY A 44 -9.37 -2.75 10.10
N ALA A 45 -9.37 -2.71 11.44
CA ALA A 45 -8.50 -3.56 12.23
C ALA A 45 -8.76 -5.03 11.87
N GLY A 46 -7.69 -5.79 11.62
CA GLY A 46 -7.76 -7.20 11.24
C GLY A 46 -6.87 -8.05 12.13
N ALA A 47 -7.31 -9.27 12.43
CA ALA A 47 -6.51 -10.27 13.13
C ALA A 47 -5.71 -11.11 12.13
N LEU A 48 -4.54 -11.60 12.53
CA LEU A 48 -3.75 -12.52 11.72
C LEU A 48 -4.53 -13.84 11.53
N GLN A 49 -4.73 -14.26 10.29
CA GLN A 49 -5.41 -15.53 9.96
C GLN A 49 -4.42 -16.62 9.59
N THR A 50 -3.44 -16.29 8.76
CA THR A 50 -2.45 -17.25 8.25
C THR A 50 -1.14 -16.53 7.95
N PHE A 51 -0.06 -17.30 7.86
CA PHE A 51 1.23 -16.81 7.38
C PHE A 51 1.75 -17.72 6.27
N SER A 52 2.55 -17.15 5.38
CA SER A 52 3.23 -17.86 4.29
C SER A 52 4.70 -17.49 4.26
N VAL A 53 5.54 -18.44 3.87
CA VAL A 53 6.98 -18.22 3.66
C VAL A 53 7.24 -18.20 2.16
N GLU A 54 7.80 -17.10 1.67
CA GLU A 54 8.21 -16.94 0.28
C GLU A 54 9.58 -17.57 0.02
N THR A 55 9.90 -17.79 -1.25
CA THR A 55 11.18 -18.37 -1.69
C THR A 55 12.39 -17.50 -1.35
N ASN A 56 12.19 -16.19 -1.15
CA ASN A 56 13.20 -15.23 -0.69
C ASN A 56 13.38 -15.22 0.85
N GLY A 57 12.67 -16.10 1.58
CA GLY A 57 12.69 -16.17 3.05
C GLY A 57 11.80 -15.14 3.74
N MET A 58 11.01 -14.35 3.03
CA MET A 58 10.06 -13.39 3.62
C MET A 58 8.86 -14.13 4.19
N ILE A 59 8.52 -13.81 5.44
CA ILE A 59 7.35 -14.34 6.13
C ILE A 59 6.26 -13.27 6.06
N ASN A 60 5.20 -13.55 5.32
CA ASN A 60 4.06 -12.67 5.14
C ASN A 60 2.85 -13.17 5.93
N GLY A 61 2.16 -12.28 6.63
CA GLY A 61 0.91 -12.54 7.33
C GLY A 61 -0.29 -12.08 6.50
N ARG A 62 -1.31 -12.93 6.35
CA ARG A 62 -2.62 -12.54 5.81
C ARG A 62 -3.57 -12.27 6.97
N PHE A 63 -4.17 -11.08 6.93
CA PHE A 63 -5.07 -10.59 7.98
C PHE A 63 -6.53 -10.67 7.53
N SER A 64 -7.44 -10.71 8.50
CA SER A 64 -8.89 -10.82 8.26
C SER A 64 -9.52 -9.64 7.53
N ASN A 65 -8.79 -8.52 7.43
CA ASN A 65 -9.17 -7.33 6.69
C ASN A 65 -8.66 -7.37 5.22
N GLY A 66 -8.19 -8.52 4.75
CA GLY A 66 -7.68 -8.72 3.39
C GLY A 66 -6.26 -8.21 3.16
N GLN A 67 -5.60 -7.63 4.17
CA GLN A 67 -4.24 -7.13 4.04
C GLN A 67 -3.22 -8.26 4.14
N VAL A 68 -2.16 -8.17 3.34
CA VAL A 68 -0.95 -9.00 3.48
C VAL A 68 0.18 -8.09 3.91
N ARG A 69 0.87 -8.44 5.01
CA ARG A 69 1.98 -7.62 5.54
C ARG A 69 3.19 -8.50 5.88
N PRO A 70 4.42 -8.01 5.65
CA PRO A 70 5.62 -8.69 6.10
C PRO A 70 5.68 -8.71 7.62
N LEU A 71 6.00 -9.89 8.18
CA LEU A 71 6.13 -10.13 9.61
C LEU A 71 7.59 -10.32 10.02
N ALA A 72 8.35 -11.09 9.23
CA ALA A 72 9.73 -11.44 9.51
C ALA A 72 10.46 -11.89 8.24
N GLN A 73 11.78 -12.09 8.33
CA GLN A 73 12.58 -12.65 7.25
C GLN A 73 13.57 -13.69 7.81
N LEU A 74 13.75 -14.79 7.08
CA LEU A 74 14.73 -15.82 7.41
C LEU A 74 16.14 -15.30 7.16
N ALA A 75 16.96 -15.26 8.20
CA ALA A 75 18.39 -14.95 8.11
C ALA A 75 19.19 -16.25 7.90
N LEU A 76 20.08 -16.25 6.91
CA LEU A 76 20.99 -17.35 6.63
C LEU A 76 22.42 -16.95 6.97
N ALA A 77 23.17 -17.85 7.61
CA ALA A 77 24.58 -17.67 7.89
C ALA A 77 25.42 -18.58 6.99
N ARG A 78 26.58 -18.07 6.53
CA ARG A 78 27.58 -18.86 5.81
C ARG A 78 28.91 -18.77 6.56
N PHE A 79 29.48 -19.93 6.87
CA PHE A 79 30.75 -20.02 7.58
C PHE A 79 31.90 -20.29 6.60
N PRO A 80 33.06 -19.59 6.73
CA PRO A 80 34.24 -19.86 5.90
C PRO A 80 34.83 -21.26 6.10
N ASP A 81 34.75 -21.79 7.33
CA ASP A 81 35.21 -23.14 7.66
C ASP A 81 34.06 -23.96 8.28
N PRO A 82 33.33 -24.74 7.45
CA PRO A 82 32.28 -25.62 7.93
C PRO A 82 32.79 -26.80 8.78
N LEU A 83 34.06 -27.21 8.63
CA LEU A 83 34.62 -28.36 9.35
C LEU A 83 34.95 -28.03 10.81
N GLY A 84 35.21 -26.76 11.11
CA GLY A 84 35.40 -26.25 12.47
C GLY A 84 34.11 -26.13 13.29
N LEU A 85 32.94 -26.40 12.71
CA LEU A 85 31.67 -26.32 13.43
C LEU A 85 31.47 -27.54 14.33
N VAL A 86 31.23 -27.29 15.62
CA VAL A 86 30.95 -28.35 16.59
C VAL A 86 29.44 -28.62 16.63
N ARG A 87 29.05 -29.88 16.42
CA ARG A 87 27.67 -30.32 16.58
C ARG A 87 27.29 -30.20 18.06
N THR A 88 26.32 -29.34 18.34
CA THR A 88 25.76 -29.18 19.68
C THR A 88 24.30 -29.61 19.60
N GLY A 89 24.00 -30.86 20.01
CA GLY A 89 22.67 -31.47 19.90
C GLY A 89 22.69 -32.98 19.93
#